data_AF-A0A949GU69-F1
#
_entry.id   AF-A0A949GU69-F1
#
_cell.length_a   1.000
_cell.length_b   1.000
_cell.length_c   1.000
_cell.angle_alpha   90.00
_cell.angle_beta   90.00
_cell.angle_gamma   90.00
#
_symmetry.space_group_name_H-M   'P 1'
#
loop_
_entity.id
_entity.type
_entity.pdbx_description
1 polymer ?
#
loop_
_entity_poly.entity_id
_entity_poly.type
_entity_poly.pdbx_seq_one_letter_code
_entity_poly.pdbx_strand_id
1 'polypeptide(L)'
;MSRKFSRVLIVTDAWHPQVNGVVRTLMSTAFELRKKGLKVEMITPALFKTLPCPSYPEIRLSLTTSRRVERLIEQMRPDALHIAT
;
A
#
# COMPACT_ATOMS: atom_id res chain seq x y z
N MET A 1 -12.43 -9.74 -25.41
CA MET A 1 -11.67 -8.45 -25.32
C MET A 1 -10.74 -8.56 -24.12
N SER A 2 -9.42 -8.57 -24.32
CA SER A 2 -8.46 -8.67 -23.20
C SER A 2 -8.44 -7.35 -22.42
N ARG A 3 -8.52 -7.41 -21.09
CA ARG A 3 -8.56 -6.22 -20.22
C ARG A 3 -7.18 -5.53 -20.25
N LYS A 4 -7.14 -4.24 -20.59
CA LYS A 4 -5.88 -3.46 -20.63
C LYS A 4 -5.32 -3.28 -19.21
N PHE A 5 -4.04 -3.62 -19.03
CA PHE A 5 -3.31 -3.37 -17.79
C PHE A 5 -3.24 -1.86 -17.52
N SER A 6 -3.83 -1.44 -16.40
CA SER A 6 -4.01 -0.01 -16.09
C SER A 6 -4.06 0.30 -14.59
N ARG A 7 -4.23 -0.68 -13.70
CA ARG A 7 -4.34 -0.49 -12.25
C ARG A 7 -3.31 -1.31 -11.49
N VAL A 8 -2.51 -0.63 -10.67
CA VAL A 8 -1.56 -1.26 -9.75
C VAL A 8 -1.97 -0.91 -8.32
N LEU A 9 -2.01 -1.94 -7.47
CA LEU A 9 -2.20 -1.77 -6.03
C LEU A 9 -0.87 -2.03 -5.31
N ILE A 10 -0.38 -1.03 -4.59
CA ILE A 10 0.79 -1.18 -3.71
C ILE A 10 0.28 -1.49 -2.30
N VAL A 11 0.79 -2.56 -1.69
CA VAL A 11 0.45 -2.96 -0.32
C VAL A 11 1.73 -2.90 0.51
N THR A 12 1.71 -2.17 1.61
CA THR A 12 2.88 -2.01 2.49
C THR A 12 2.48 -1.83 3.94
N ASP A 13 3.35 -2.27 4.85
CA ASP A 13 3.31 -1.98 6.28
C ASP A 13 4.13 -0.73 6.66
N ALA A 14 4.90 -0.16 5.74
CA ALA A 14 5.68 1.06 5.93
C ALA A 14 4.95 2.27 5.33
N TRP A 15 4.58 3.25 6.18
CA TRP A 15 3.97 4.50 5.72
C TRP A 15 4.15 5.65 6.69
N HIS A 16 3.78 6.85 6.26
CA HIS A 16 3.79 8.04 7.12
C HIS A 16 3.04 7.79 8.43
N PRO A 17 3.54 8.31 9.57
CA PRO A 17 4.58 9.35 9.70
C PRO A 17 6.05 8.86 9.58
N GLN A 18 6.31 7.55 9.47
CA GLN A 18 7.68 7.05 9.28
C GLN A 18 8.25 7.57 7.96
N VAL A 19 9.51 8.04 7.98
CA VAL A 19 10.23 8.48 6.78
C VAL A 19 11.50 7.65 6.66
N ASN A 20 11.36 6.44 6.11
CA ASN A 20 12.47 5.52 5.86
C ASN A 20 12.70 5.33 4.35
N GLY A 21 13.72 4.53 4.00
CA GLY A 21 14.04 4.22 2.60
C GLY A 21 12.89 3.56 1.83
N VAL A 22 12.07 2.73 2.49
CA VAL A 22 10.91 2.05 1.89
C VAL A 22 9.84 3.06 1.50
N VAL A 23 9.42 3.93 2.44
CA VAL A 23 8.40 4.96 2.18
C VAL A 23 8.82 5.87 1.02
N ARG A 24 10.09 6.30 0.99
CA ARG A 24 10.63 7.14 -0.09
C ARG A 24 10.60 6.42 -1.44
N THR A 25 11.00 5.15 -1.45
CA THR A 25 11.02 4.33 -2.66
C THR A 25 9.61 4.10 -3.18
N LEU A 26 8.65 3.75 -2.32
CA LEU A 26 7.26 3.52 -2.72
C LEU A 26 6.59 4.79 -3.26
N MET A 27 6.86 5.94 -2.65
CA MET A 27 6.38 7.23 -3.15
C MET A 27 6.93 7.55 -4.54
N SER A 28 8.24 7.34 -4.77
CA SER A 28 8.86 7.52 -6.08
C SER A 28 8.31 6.53 -7.11
N THR A 29 8.16 5.26 -6.75
CA THR A 29 7.59 4.22 -7.62
C THR A 29 6.15 4.56 -8.00
N ALA A 30 5.31 4.93 -7.03
CA ALA A 30 3.93 5.34 -7.29
C ALA A 30 3.86 6.57 -8.22
N PHE A 31 4.74 7.55 -8.01
CA PHE A 31 4.84 8.73 -8.86
C PHE A 31 5.21 8.37 -10.31
N GLU A 32 6.25 7.57 -10.52
CA GLU A 32 6.67 7.18 -11.87
C GLU A 32 5.66 6.27 -12.59
N LEU A 33 4.99 5.37 -11.87
CA LEU A 33 3.90 4.56 -12.42
C LEU A 33 2.71 5.42 -12.84
N ARG A 34 2.33 6.42 -12.03
CA ARG A 34 1.28 7.39 -12.40
C ARG A 34 1.66 8.21 -13.62
N LYS A 35 2.91 8.65 -13.74
CA LYS A 35 3.44 9.33 -14.94
C LYS A 35 3.35 8.48 -16.20
N LYS A 36 3.46 7.15 -16.08
CA LYS A 36 3.26 6.20 -17.18
C LYS A 36 1.77 5.94 -17.52
N GLY A 37 0.84 6.65 -16.88
CA GLY A 37 -0.61 6.54 -17.14
C GLY A 37 -1.31 5.41 -16.39
N LEU A 38 -0.66 4.79 -15.41
CA LEU A 38 -1.29 3.77 -14.57
C LEU A 38 -2.02 4.42 -13.40
N LYS A 39 -3.20 3.90 -13.05
CA LYS A 39 -3.87 4.20 -11.79
C LYS A 39 -3.15 3.44 -10.68
N VAL A 40 -2.59 4.16 -9.71
CA VAL A 40 -1.89 3.57 -8.56
C VAL A 40 -2.63 3.88 -7.28
N GLU A 41 -3.13 2.83 -6.64
CA GLU A 41 -3.78 2.85 -5.34
C GLU A 41 -2.88 2.16 -4.31
N MET A 42 -3.08 2.48 -3.02
CA MET A 42 -2.21 1.96 -1.95
C MET A 42 -3.05 1.48 -0.76
N ILE A 43 -2.71 0.32 -0.22
CA ILE A 43 -3.12 -0.12 1.11
C ILE A 43 -1.93 0.07 2.04
N THR A 44 -2.10 0.95 3.02
CA THR A 44 -1.06 1.33 3.97
C THR A 44 -1.62 1.36 5.39
N PRO A 45 -0.77 1.44 6.44
CA PRO A 45 -1.24 1.57 7.82
C PRO A 45 -2.20 2.75 8.08
N ALA A 46 -2.16 3.80 7.26
CA ALA A 46 -3.05 4.95 7.41
C ALA A 46 -4.55 4.60 7.22
N LEU A 47 -4.86 3.44 6.61
CA LEU A 47 -6.24 2.96 6.44
C LEU A 47 -6.79 2.24 7.67
N PHE A 48 -5.97 2.02 8.70
CA PHE A 48 -6.29 1.19 9.85
C PHE A 48 -6.04 1.93 11.17
N LYS A 49 -6.67 1.45 12.25
CA LYS A 49 -6.21 1.81 13.59
C LYS A 49 -4.83 1.18 13.78
N THR A 50 -3.93 1.87 14.47
CA THR A 50 -2.58 1.36 14.72
C THR A 50 -2.21 1.43 16.19
N LEU A 51 -1.37 0.51 16.63
CA LEU A 51 -0.72 0.53 17.94
C LEU A 51 0.80 0.59 17.76
N PRO A 52 1.55 1.22 18.67
CA PRO A 52 3.00 1.15 18.68
C PRO A 52 3.46 -0.30 18.89
N CYS A 53 4.51 -0.72 18.18
CA CYS A 53 5.14 -2.02 18.43
C CYS A 53 5.81 -2.01 19.83
N PRO A 54 5.70 -3.09 20.64
CA PRO A 54 6.20 -3.09 22.02
C PRO A 54 7.67 -2.70 22.18
N SER A 55 8.54 -3.18 21.27
CA SER A 55 9.98 -2.91 21.31
C SER A 55 10.43 -1.79 20.37
N TYR A 56 9.54 -1.30 19.50
CA TYR A 56 9.83 -0.30 18.47
C TYR A 56 8.63 0.65 18.29
N PRO A 57 8.37 1.57 19.24
CA PRO A 57 7.15 2.38 19.25
C PRO A 57 6.93 3.27 18.01
N GLU A 58 8.00 3.56 17.27
CA GLU A 58 7.97 4.24 15.98
C GLU A 58 7.33 3.40 14.87
N ILE A 59 7.34 2.07 15.00
CA ILE A 59 6.63 1.14 14.11
C ILE A 59 5.17 1.09 14.53
N ARG A 60 4.28 1.48 13.61
CA ARG A 60 2.83 1.53 13.81
C ARG A 60 2.18 0.28 13.24
N LEU A 61 1.93 -0.71 14.09
CA LEU A 61 1.31 -1.99 13.71
C LEU A 61 -0.17 -1.78 13.37
N SER A 62 -0.57 -2.22 12.18
CA SER A 62 -1.95 -2.09 11.71
C SER A 62 -2.87 -3.12 12.35
N LEU A 63 -3.92 -2.64 13.00
CA LEU A 63 -5.01 -3.47 13.51
C LEU A 63 -6.02 -3.72 12.40
N THR A 64 -5.84 -4.84 11.71
CA THR A 64 -6.68 -5.25 10.58
C THR A 64 -6.88 -6.77 10.58
N THR A 65 -7.70 -7.25 9.64
CA THR A 65 -7.92 -8.67 9.39
C THR A 65 -7.74 -8.96 7.91
N SER A 66 -7.42 -10.20 7.56
CA SER A 66 -7.27 -10.64 6.17
C SER A 66 -8.52 -10.32 5.35
N ARG A 67 -9.71 -10.55 5.92
CA ARG A 67 -11.00 -10.24 5.28
C ARG A 67 -11.19 -8.75 4.99
N ARG A 68 -10.67 -7.86 5.84
CA ARG A 68 -10.75 -6.41 5.59
C ARG A 68 -9.83 -6.01 4.43
N VAL A 69 -8.63 -6.58 4.38
CA VAL A 69 -7.67 -6.33 3.28
C VAL A 69 -8.21 -6.90 1.96
N GLU A 70 -8.77 -8.11 1.97
CA GLU A 70 -9.42 -8.74 0.83
C GLU A 70 -10.52 -7.84 0.23
N ARG A 71 -11.44 -7.33 1.06
CA ARG A 71 -12.48 -6.39 0.61
C ARG A 71 -11.92 -5.14 -0.05
N LEU A 72 -10.81 -4.59 0.47
CA LEU A 72 -10.17 -3.42 -0.13
C LEU A 72 -9.57 -3.77 -1.51
N ILE A 73 -8.92 -4.93 -1.64
CA ILE A 73 -8.39 -5.43 -2.91
C ILE A 73 -9.52 -5.64 -3.92
N GLU A 74 -10.62 -6.27 -3.50
CA GLU A 74 -11.82 -6.49 -4.32
C GLU A 74 -12.46 -5.17 -4.79
N GLN A 75 -12.49 -4.15 -3.94
CA GLN A 75 -13.02 -2.82 -4.30
C GLN A 75 -12.12 -2.09 -5.31
N MET A 76 -10.80 -2.17 -5.13
CA MET A 76 -9.83 -1.50 -6.01
C MET A 76 -9.67 -2.23 -7.36
N ARG A 77 -9.94 -3.54 -7.40
CA ARG A 77 -9.86 -4.40 -8.60
C ARG A 77 -8.54 -4.21 -9.38
N PRO A 78 -7.37 -4.33 -8.75
CA PRO A 78 -6.10 -4.11 -9.44
C PRO A 78 -5.84 -5.15 -10.54
N ASP A 79 -4.99 -4.80 -11.49
CA ASP A 79 -4.44 -5.75 -12.47
C ASP A 79 -3.16 -6.42 -11.93
N ALA A 80 -2.45 -5.77 -11.01
CA ALA A 80 -1.31 -6.32 -10.28
C ALA A 80 -1.22 -5.79 -8.84
N LEU A 81 -0.69 -6.63 -7.96
CA LEU A 81 -0.32 -6.27 -6.60
C LEU A 81 1.21 -6.17 -6.49
N HIS A 82 1.68 -5.09 -5.89
CA HIS A 82 3.07 -4.92 -5.47
C HIS A 82 3.10 -4.93 -3.93
N ILE A 83 3.62 -6.00 -3.34
CA ILE A 83 3.75 -6.14 -1.90
C ILE A 83 5.16 -5.66 -1.53
N ALA A 84 5.25 -4.64 -0.67
CA ALA A 84 6.50 -4.03 -0.25
C ALA A 84 6.60 -4.01 1.29
N THR A 85 7.63 -4.66 1.83
CA THR A 85 7.92 -4.84 3.25
C THR A 85 9.32 -4.33 3.57
#